data_AF-A0A1T5A6U9-F1
#
_entry.id   AF-A0A1T5A6U9-F1
#
_cell.length_a   1.000
_cell.length_b   1.000
_cell.length_c   1.000
_cell.angle_alpha   90.00
_cell.angle_beta   90.00
_cell.angle_gamma   90.00
#
_symmetry.space_group_name_H-M   'P 1'
#
loop_
_entity.id
_entity.type
_entity.pdbx_description
1 polymer ?
#
loop_
_entity_poly.entity_id
_entity_poly.type
_entity_poly.pdbx_seq_one_letter_code
_entity_poly.pdbx_strand_id
1 'polypeptide(L)'
;MLIRILSLIVLIMSIATVASSQKQPTPYPDAVLMYPEQENTLLSKDSYETVKSFYSKEAGSPRTEDGDASSGNFAFFMYKRSLPDDLGVSISSGRGRSTVTGDIFNRLKGFEVQGIITNDQLMEIKEEYSFLKNCYYAYKPDDKGVLTPEDRIIFRKYEKKTGLGWTEPVNQDEIMRQIEALMSSGRVAEGLELAQKMKDDMSRGMEIRSNEEAVKMWIKCLDEISEKAYKTMIIISM
;
A
#
# COMPACT_ATOMS: atom_id res chain seq x y z
N MET A 1 -46.74 37.90 53.60
CA MET A 1 -46.29 38.44 52.30
C MET A 1 -44.76 38.61 52.31
N LEU A 2 -44.04 37.51 52.52
CA LEU A 2 -42.57 37.49 52.67
C LEU A 2 -41.98 36.11 52.31
N ILE A 3 -42.73 35.30 51.55
CA ILE A 3 -42.38 33.93 51.13
C ILE A 3 -42.41 33.82 49.59
N ARG A 4 -42.40 34.95 48.88
CA ARG A 4 -42.31 35.00 47.40
C ARG A 4 -41.02 35.66 46.89
N ILE A 5 -40.00 35.76 47.75
CA ILE A 5 -38.66 36.26 47.40
C ILE A 5 -37.64 35.10 47.40
N LEU A 6 -38.10 33.85 47.49
CA LEU A 6 -37.23 32.67 47.54
C LEU A 6 -37.09 31.90 46.20
N SER A 7 -37.70 32.39 45.12
CA SER A 7 -37.79 31.62 43.86
C SER A 7 -37.03 32.24 42.68
N LEU A 8 -36.19 33.27 42.89
CA LEU A 8 -35.60 34.02 41.77
C LEU A 8 -34.06 34.21 41.84
N ILE A 9 -33.37 33.63 42.82
CA ILE A 9 -31.90 33.82 43.00
C ILE A 9 -31.14 32.48 43.09
N VAL A 10 -31.78 31.36 42.74
CA VAL A 10 -31.08 30.07 42.49
C VAL A 10 -31.28 29.63 41.03
N LEU A 11 -31.44 30.61 40.14
CA LEU A 11 -31.27 30.45 38.70
C LEU A 11 -30.02 31.21 38.23
N ILE A 12 -29.02 31.31 39.11
CA ILE A 12 -27.65 31.65 38.71
C ILE A 12 -27.10 30.40 38.03
N MET A 13 -27.42 30.32 36.74
CA MET A 13 -26.48 29.97 35.70
C MET A 13 -25.45 28.91 36.13
N SER A 14 -25.92 27.68 36.29
CA SER A 14 -25.18 26.55 35.75
C SER A 14 -25.19 26.69 34.22
N ILE A 15 -24.54 27.74 33.70
CA ILE A 15 -23.89 27.64 32.41
C ILE A 15 -22.81 26.61 32.70
N ALA A 16 -23.16 25.34 32.50
CA ALA A 16 -22.18 24.38 32.07
C ALA A 16 -21.56 25.04 30.84
N THR A 17 -20.43 25.70 31.07
CA THR A 17 -19.43 25.90 30.05
C THR A 17 -19.13 24.48 29.58
N VAL A 18 -19.92 24.03 28.60
CA VAL A 18 -19.43 23.09 27.61
C VAL A 18 -18.34 23.90 26.93
N ALA A 19 -17.17 23.95 27.57
CA ALA A 19 -15.94 24.16 26.89
C ALA A 19 -16.02 23.11 25.79
N SER A 20 -16.36 23.56 24.57
CA SER A 20 -16.16 22.80 23.37
C SER A 20 -14.66 22.58 23.31
N SER A 21 -14.21 21.55 24.05
CA SER A 21 -12.89 20.98 23.91
C SER A 21 -12.90 20.51 22.47
N GLN A 22 -12.26 21.32 21.63
CA GLN A 22 -12.25 21.14 20.20
C GLN A 22 -11.64 19.77 19.97
N LYS A 23 -12.50 18.79 19.66
CA LYS A 23 -12.09 17.39 19.60
C LYS A 23 -11.20 17.24 18.38
N GLN A 24 -9.90 17.03 18.61
CA GLN A 24 -9.01 16.59 17.53
C GLN A 24 -9.39 15.16 17.15
N PRO A 25 -9.26 14.77 15.88
CA PRO A 25 -9.50 13.39 15.48
C PRO A 25 -8.52 12.45 16.17
N THR A 26 -9.03 11.37 16.76
CA THR A 26 -8.17 10.35 17.32
C THR A 26 -7.55 9.52 16.19
N PRO A 27 -6.24 9.22 16.21
CA PRO A 27 -5.66 8.24 15.30
C PRO A 27 -6.38 6.89 15.42
N TYR A 28 -6.65 6.23 14.29
CA TYR A 28 -7.30 4.93 14.31
C TYR A 28 -6.38 3.88 14.95
N PRO A 29 -6.89 3.02 15.86
CA PRO A 29 -6.08 1.99 16.50
C PRO A 29 -5.40 1.06 15.50
N ASP A 30 -4.16 0.67 15.77
CA ASP A 30 -3.36 -0.25 14.95
C ASP A 30 -3.11 0.22 13.50
N ALA A 31 -3.49 1.46 13.15
CA ALA A 31 -3.18 2.03 11.86
C ALA A 31 -1.68 2.35 11.76
N VAL A 32 -1.13 2.14 10.57
CA VAL A 32 0.28 2.42 10.28
C VAL A 32 0.41 3.61 9.37
N LEU A 33 1.54 4.30 9.41
CA LEU A 33 1.83 5.37 8.47
C LEU A 33 1.98 4.83 7.05
N MET A 34 1.33 5.48 6.09
CA MET A 34 1.55 5.21 4.67
C MET A 34 2.95 5.66 4.24
N TYR A 35 3.38 6.83 4.71
CA TYR A 35 4.71 7.37 4.47
C TYR A 35 5.42 7.61 5.81
N PRO A 36 6.70 7.22 5.98
CA PRO A 36 7.39 7.33 7.26
C PRO A 36 7.44 8.75 7.86
N GLU A 37 7.38 9.79 7.02
CA GLU A 37 7.48 11.19 7.42
C GLU A 37 6.14 11.95 7.37
N GLN A 38 5.03 11.28 7.03
CA GLN A 38 3.70 11.91 6.95
C GLN A 38 2.75 11.31 7.98
N GLU A 39 2.62 11.97 9.13
CA GLU A 39 1.79 11.53 10.26
C GLU A 39 0.28 11.56 9.97
N ASN A 40 -0.13 12.23 8.89
CA ASN A 40 -1.53 12.44 8.57
C ASN A 40 -2.13 11.37 7.65
N THR A 41 -1.33 10.50 7.03
CA THR A 41 -1.81 9.46 6.10
C THR A 41 -1.54 8.09 6.69
N LEU A 42 -2.62 7.43 7.09
CA LEU A 42 -2.63 6.18 7.82
C LEU A 42 -3.30 5.07 7.00
N LEU A 43 -2.89 3.83 7.25
CA LEU A 43 -3.42 2.63 6.61
C LEU A 43 -3.92 1.65 7.66
N SER A 44 -5.05 1.01 7.38
CA SER A 44 -5.64 -0.03 8.23
C SER A 44 -5.98 -1.29 7.44
N LYS A 45 -5.79 -2.44 8.08
CA LYS A 45 -6.23 -3.75 7.57
C LYS A 45 -7.73 -3.97 7.76
N ASP A 46 -8.36 -3.16 8.61
CA ASP A 46 -9.79 -3.25 8.86
C ASP A 46 -10.60 -2.79 7.66
N SER A 47 -11.85 -3.27 7.61
CA SER A 47 -12.80 -2.90 6.57
C SER A 47 -13.16 -1.41 6.64
N TYR A 48 -13.55 -0.85 5.50
CA TYR A 48 -14.06 0.52 5.41
C TYR A 48 -15.17 0.80 6.42
N GLU A 49 -16.15 -0.10 6.57
CA GLU A 49 -17.27 0.08 7.49
C GLU A 49 -16.83 0.08 8.96
N THR A 50 -15.82 -0.73 9.31
CA THR A 50 -15.23 -0.75 10.65
C THR A 50 -14.59 0.61 10.98
N VAL A 51 -13.74 1.11 10.08
CA VAL A 51 -13.05 2.39 10.25
C VAL A 51 -14.03 3.57 10.23
N LYS A 52 -15.00 3.54 9.32
CA LYS A 52 -16.10 4.51 9.24
C LYS A 52 -16.93 4.55 10.52
N SER A 53 -17.29 3.39 11.07
CA SER A 53 -18.03 3.29 12.34
C SER A 53 -17.25 3.90 13.51
N PHE A 54 -15.93 3.71 13.56
CA PHE A 54 -15.07 4.33 14.57
C PHE A 54 -15.20 5.86 14.54
N TYR A 55 -14.95 6.48 13.38
CA TYR A 55 -15.03 7.94 13.25
C TYR A 55 -16.45 8.49 13.36
N SER A 56 -17.46 7.70 13.01
CA SER A 56 -18.87 8.09 13.16
C SER A 56 -19.28 8.26 14.62
N LYS A 57 -18.70 7.45 15.52
CA LYS A 57 -18.91 7.61 16.97
C LYS A 57 -18.26 8.87 17.52
N GLU A 58 -17.21 9.36 16.87
CA GLU A 58 -16.47 10.54 17.32
C GLU A 58 -17.03 11.85 16.79
N ALA A 59 -17.41 11.89 15.50
CA ALA A 59 -17.80 13.11 14.78
C ALA A 59 -19.26 13.14 14.30
N GLY A 60 -20.02 12.04 14.47
CA GLY A 60 -21.36 11.89 13.89
C GLY A 60 -21.33 11.40 12.44
N SER A 61 -22.40 11.62 11.69
CA SER A 61 -22.50 11.19 10.29
C SER A 61 -21.45 11.89 9.40
N PRO A 62 -20.95 11.21 8.36
CA PRO A 62 -20.02 11.84 7.42
C PRO A 62 -20.70 13.02 6.71
N ARG A 63 -19.93 14.08 6.46
CA ARG A 63 -20.37 15.25 5.69
C ARG A 63 -20.50 14.93 4.21
N THR A 64 -19.62 14.10 3.70
CA THR A 64 -19.62 13.60 2.33
C THR A 64 -19.41 12.10 2.37
N GLU A 65 -20.22 11.37 1.62
CA GLU A 65 -20.09 9.93 1.42
C GLU A 65 -20.33 9.63 -0.06
N ASP A 66 -19.44 8.86 -0.66
CA ASP A 66 -19.48 8.51 -2.07
C ASP A 66 -18.86 7.12 -2.26
N GLY A 67 -19.30 6.40 -3.28
CA GLY A 67 -18.79 5.07 -3.58
C GLY A 67 -19.80 4.18 -4.27
N ASP A 68 -19.25 3.34 -5.14
CA ASP A 68 -19.93 2.18 -5.70
C ASP A 68 -18.96 0.99 -5.74
N ALA A 69 -19.47 -0.19 -6.08
CA ALA A 69 -18.68 -1.43 -6.11
C ALA A 69 -17.46 -1.37 -7.06
N SER A 70 -17.45 -0.46 -8.04
CA SER A 70 -16.40 -0.29 -9.05
C SER A 70 -15.40 0.82 -8.72
N SER A 71 -15.81 1.86 -7.99
CA SER A 71 -15.00 3.06 -7.70
C SER A 71 -14.45 3.11 -6.27
N GLY A 72 -14.91 2.20 -5.39
CA GLY A 72 -14.51 2.13 -3.99
C GLY A 72 -15.16 3.20 -3.12
N ASN A 73 -15.26 2.92 -1.82
CA ASN A 73 -15.98 3.77 -0.88
C ASN A 73 -15.12 4.91 -0.35
N PHE A 74 -15.76 6.04 -0.06
CA PHE A 74 -15.17 7.24 0.51
C PHE A 74 -16.12 7.89 1.52
N ALA A 75 -15.60 8.33 2.66
CA ALA A 75 -16.33 9.19 3.59
C ALA A 75 -15.42 10.28 4.14
N PHE A 76 -16.00 11.47 4.36
CA PHE A 76 -15.33 12.59 5.03
C PHE A 76 -16.09 12.99 6.29
N PHE A 77 -15.40 12.98 7.43
CA PHE A 77 -15.89 13.40 8.74
C PHE A 77 -15.29 14.76 9.08
N MET A 78 -16.14 15.76 9.31
CA MET A 78 -15.69 17.10 9.67
C MET A 78 -15.73 17.27 11.19
N TYR A 79 -14.60 17.64 11.79
CA TYR A 79 -14.48 17.93 13.22
C TYR A 79 -14.59 19.42 13.50
N LYS A 80 -13.96 20.24 12.66
CA LYS A 80 -13.99 21.68 12.78
C LYS A 80 -13.90 22.34 11.42
N ARG A 81 -14.68 23.40 11.25
CA ARG A 81 -14.52 24.32 10.14
C ARG A 81 -13.45 25.34 10.51
N SER A 82 -12.32 25.34 9.82
CA SER A 82 -11.26 26.35 9.96
C SER A 82 -10.89 26.90 8.59
N LEU A 83 -10.50 28.18 8.56
CA LEU A 83 -9.88 28.77 7.38
C LEU A 83 -8.37 28.75 7.62
N PRO A 84 -7.54 28.29 6.65
CA PRO A 84 -7.92 27.93 5.29
C PRO A 84 -8.50 26.51 5.12
N ASP A 85 -8.18 25.57 6.01
CA ASP A 85 -8.52 24.15 5.85
C ASP A 85 -9.45 23.62 6.96
N ASP A 86 -10.44 22.81 6.58
CA ASP A 86 -11.34 22.11 7.50
C ASP A 86 -10.57 20.97 8.19
N LEU A 87 -10.57 20.95 9.53
CA LEU A 87 -10.07 19.81 10.32
C LEU A 87 -11.04 18.64 10.16
N GLY A 88 -10.54 17.52 9.66
CA GLY A 88 -11.39 16.38 9.35
C GLY A 88 -10.64 15.09 9.09
N VAL A 89 -11.40 14.03 8.88
CA VAL A 89 -10.88 12.71 8.55
C VAL A 89 -11.52 12.22 7.27
N SER A 90 -10.71 11.91 6.27
CA SER A 90 -11.14 11.19 5.07
C SER A 90 -10.81 9.72 5.21
N ILE A 91 -11.75 8.85 4.85
CA ILE A 91 -11.59 7.40 4.84
C ILE A 91 -11.87 6.93 3.43
N SER A 92 -11.02 6.06 2.89
CA SER A 92 -11.25 5.47 1.57
C SER A 92 -10.86 4.01 1.53
N SER A 93 -11.57 3.24 0.70
CA SER A 93 -11.28 1.85 0.39
C SER A 93 -11.50 1.60 -1.10
N GLY A 94 -10.87 0.55 -1.63
CA GLY A 94 -11.11 0.16 -3.01
C GLY A 94 -10.47 1.07 -4.07
N ARG A 95 -9.80 2.15 -3.65
CA ARG A 95 -9.15 3.15 -4.54
C ARG A 95 -7.64 2.98 -4.64
N GLY A 96 -7.09 1.93 -4.02
CA GLY A 96 -5.70 1.53 -4.21
C GLY A 96 -5.40 1.27 -5.68
N ARG A 97 -4.14 1.45 -6.07
CA ARG A 97 -3.68 1.27 -7.46
C ARG A 97 -2.36 0.51 -7.50
N SER A 98 -2.37 -0.75 -7.05
CA SER A 98 -1.21 -1.61 -7.24
C SER A 98 -1.10 -2.03 -8.70
N THR A 99 -0.04 -1.58 -9.37
CA THR A 99 0.27 -2.06 -10.73
C THR A 99 1.06 -3.37 -10.71
N VAL A 100 1.68 -3.70 -9.58
CA VAL A 100 2.46 -4.93 -9.36
C VAL A 100 1.63 -6.19 -9.59
N THR A 101 0.38 -6.20 -9.13
CA THR A 101 -0.52 -7.35 -9.27
C THR A 101 -0.74 -7.70 -10.75
N GLY A 102 -0.89 -6.68 -11.62
CA GLY A 102 -1.00 -6.86 -13.06
C GLY A 102 0.29 -7.43 -13.68
N ASP A 103 1.45 -6.96 -13.24
CA ASP A 103 2.76 -7.47 -13.69
C ASP A 103 2.92 -8.96 -13.37
N ILE A 104 2.51 -9.40 -12.17
CA ILE A 104 2.55 -10.81 -11.77
C ILE A 104 1.57 -11.65 -12.60
N PHE A 105 0.34 -11.16 -12.81
CA PHE A 105 -0.64 -11.87 -13.64
C PHE A 105 -0.20 -12.02 -15.10
N ASN A 106 0.51 -11.03 -15.65
CA ASN A 106 1.10 -11.13 -16.98
C ASN A 106 2.18 -12.23 -17.04
N ARG A 107 2.99 -12.37 -15.99
CA ARG A 107 3.96 -13.47 -15.89
C ARG A 107 3.29 -14.83 -15.79
N LEU A 108 2.25 -14.94 -14.96
CA LEU A 108 1.43 -16.15 -14.84
C LEU A 108 0.75 -16.51 -16.17
N LYS A 109 0.28 -15.52 -16.93
CA LYS A 109 -0.24 -15.74 -18.29
C LYS A 109 0.83 -16.29 -19.23
N GLY A 110 2.09 -15.88 -19.09
CA GLY A 110 3.21 -16.47 -19.83
C GLY A 110 3.36 -17.97 -19.58
N PHE A 111 3.23 -18.43 -18.33
CA PHE A 111 3.27 -19.86 -17.99
C PHE A 111 2.06 -20.64 -18.52
N GLU A 112 0.89 -20.01 -18.56
CA GLU A 112 -0.30 -20.61 -19.18
C GLU A 112 -0.10 -20.80 -20.69
N VAL A 113 0.44 -19.81 -21.40
CA VAL A 113 0.75 -19.93 -22.84
C VAL A 113 1.78 -21.04 -23.12
N GLN A 114 2.71 -21.26 -22.17
CA GLN A 114 3.70 -22.34 -22.24
C GLN A 114 3.14 -23.71 -21.86
N GLY A 115 1.89 -23.80 -21.40
CA GLY A 115 1.26 -25.04 -20.95
C GLY A 115 1.74 -25.54 -19.59
N ILE A 116 2.40 -24.70 -18.79
CA ILE A 116 2.86 -25.05 -17.44
C ILE A 116 1.70 -25.01 -16.44
N ILE A 117 0.74 -24.10 -16.65
CA ILE A 117 -0.54 -24.09 -15.94
C ILE A 117 -1.69 -24.05 -16.93
N THR A 118 -2.84 -24.53 -16.51
CA THR A 118 -4.09 -24.41 -17.25
C THR A 118 -4.67 -23.00 -17.12
N ASN A 119 -5.57 -22.64 -18.04
CA ASN A 119 -6.32 -21.39 -17.92
C ASN A 119 -7.21 -21.36 -16.66
N ASP A 120 -7.75 -22.51 -16.24
CA ASP A 120 -8.59 -22.58 -15.04
C ASP A 120 -7.77 -22.26 -13.78
N GLN A 121 -6.57 -22.85 -13.65
CA GLN A 121 -5.64 -22.49 -12.56
C GLN A 121 -5.26 -21.00 -12.58
N LEU A 122 -5.04 -20.42 -13.76
CA LEU A 122 -4.76 -18.98 -13.88
C LEU A 122 -5.96 -18.13 -13.43
N MET A 123 -7.18 -18.56 -13.76
CA MET A 123 -8.41 -17.86 -13.37
C MET A 123 -8.66 -17.96 -11.86
N GLU A 124 -8.44 -19.12 -11.25
CA GLU A 124 -8.50 -19.30 -9.79
C GLU A 124 -7.53 -18.35 -9.06
N ILE A 125 -6.27 -18.30 -9.50
CA ILE A 125 -5.28 -17.38 -8.92
C ILE A 125 -5.72 -15.92 -9.11
N LYS A 126 -6.22 -15.56 -10.30
CA LYS A 126 -6.70 -14.18 -10.55
C LYS A 126 -7.87 -13.81 -9.66
N GLU A 127 -8.81 -14.72 -9.45
CA GLU A 127 -9.96 -14.50 -8.58
C GLU A 127 -9.52 -14.29 -7.14
N GLU A 128 -8.71 -15.20 -6.61
CA GLU A 128 -8.18 -15.18 -5.24
C GLU A 128 -7.45 -13.86 -4.93
N TYR A 129 -6.61 -13.37 -5.84
CA TYR A 129 -5.77 -12.20 -5.61
C TYR A 129 -6.29 -10.91 -6.28
N SER A 130 -7.47 -10.95 -6.90
CA SER A 130 -8.06 -9.79 -7.63
C SER A 130 -8.21 -8.55 -6.75
N PHE A 131 -8.40 -8.74 -5.44
CA PHE A 131 -8.58 -7.65 -4.47
C PHE A 131 -7.31 -6.80 -4.28
N LEU A 132 -6.12 -7.36 -4.49
CA LEU A 132 -4.83 -6.68 -4.24
C LEU A 132 -4.65 -5.41 -5.09
N LYS A 133 -5.27 -5.37 -6.28
CA LYS A 133 -5.23 -4.19 -7.17
C LYS A 133 -5.82 -2.94 -6.51
N ASN A 134 -6.77 -3.14 -5.59
CA ASN A 134 -7.57 -2.13 -4.93
C ASN A 134 -7.08 -1.80 -3.51
N CYS A 135 -6.00 -2.45 -3.05
CA CYS A 135 -5.40 -2.26 -1.74
C CYS A 135 -4.33 -1.15 -1.73
N TYR A 136 -4.04 -0.67 -0.53
CA TYR A 136 -2.98 0.30 -0.25
C TYR A 136 -1.76 -0.40 0.37
N TYR A 137 -0.60 0.21 0.20
CA TYR A 137 0.67 -0.31 0.70
C TYR A 137 1.46 0.82 1.33
N ALA A 138 2.13 0.51 2.44
CA ALA A 138 3.06 1.44 3.08
C ALA A 138 4.28 1.64 2.17
N TYR A 139 4.85 2.83 2.22
CA TYR A 139 6.08 3.16 1.52
C TYR A 139 7.28 2.95 2.44
N LYS A 140 8.33 2.34 1.88
CA LYS A 140 9.60 2.08 2.57
C LYS A 140 10.76 2.44 1.66
N PRO A 141 11.92 2.84 2.20
CA PRO A 141 13.12 2.99 1.38
C PRO A 141 13.51 1.64 0.78
N ASP A 142 13.75 1.62 -0.53
CA ASP A 142 14.34 0.46 -1.21
C ASP A 142 15.86 0.40 -1.01
N ASP A 143 16.54 -0.56 -1.66
CA ASP A 143 18.00 -0.73 -1.59
C ASP A 143 18.80 0.52 -2.02
N LYS A 144 18.16 1.47 -2.73
CA LYS A 144 18.75 2.74 -3.19
C LYS A 144 18.32 3.93 -2.32
N GLY A 145 17.60 3.68 -1.23
CA GLY A 145 17.03 4.73 -0.37
C GLY A 145 15.81 5.43 -0.99
N VAL A 146 15.28 4.93 -2.12
CA VAL A 146 14.13 5.55 -2.79
C VAL A 146 12.84 5.05 -2.14
N LEU A 147 12.00 6.01 -1.73
CA LEU A 147 10.72 5.71 -1.10
C LEU A 147 9.79 5.00 -2.10
N THR A 148 9.51 3.72 -1.84
CA THR A 148 8.86 2.80 -2.76
C THR A 148 7.72 2.05 -2.05
N PRO A 149 6.56 1.83 -2.69
CA PRO A 149 5.50 0.98 -2.15
C PRO A 149 6.00 -0.42 -1.78
N GLU A 150 5.55 -0.96 -0.65
CA GLU A 150 6.02 -2.26 -0.14
C GLU A 150 5.71 -3.43 -1.10
N ASP A 151 4.59 -3.40 -1.82
CA ASP A 151 4.27 -4.40 -2.86
C ASP A 151 5.33 -4.44 -3.98
N ARG A 152 5.82 -3.28 -4.40
CA ARG A 152 6.90 -3.17 -5.40
C ARG A 152 8.23 -3.68 -4.86
N ILE A 153 8.53 -3.45 -3.59
CA ILE A 153 9.75 -3.96 -2.94
C ILE A 153 9.71 -5.50 -2.92
N ILE A 154 8.57 -6.08 -2.52
CA ILE A 154 8.35 -7.53 -2.53
C ILE A 154 8.50 -8.07 -3.96
N PHE A 155 7.84 -7.45 -4.93
CA PHE A 155 7.93 -7.87 -6.33
C PHE A 155 9.38 -7.91 -6.85
N ARG A 156 10.16 -6.85 -6.61
CA ARG A 156 11.58 -6.78 -7.02
C ARG A 156 12.42 -7.88 -6.39
N LYS A 157 12.14 -8.24 -5.12
CA LYS A 157 12.79 -9.38 -4.44
C LYS A 157 12.57 -10.70 -5.19
N TYR A 158 11.40 -10.93 -5.78
CA TYR A 158 11.11 -12.13 -6.57
C TYR A 158 11.62 -12.04 -8.01
N GLU A 159 11.53 -10.86 -8.63
CA GLU A 159 12.06 -10.61 -9.98
C GLU A 159 13.57 -10.86 -10.06
N LYS A 160 14.33 -10.42 -9.05
CA LYS A 160 15.78 -10.70 -8.94
C LYS A 160 16.07 -12.21 -8.91
N LYS A 161 15.21 -13.03 -8.29
CA LYS A 161 15.39 -14.50 -8.23
C LYS A 161 15.22 -15.20 -9.58
N THR A 162 14.36 -14.65 -10.44
CA THR A 162 14.13 -15.18 -11.81
C THR A 162 15.17 -14.73 -12.83
N GLY A 163 16.22 -14.04 -12.38
CA GLY A 163 17.21 -13.41 -13.25
C GLY A 163 16.62 -12.33 -14.17
N LEU A 164 15.37 -11.88 -13.94
CA LEU A 164 14.68 -10.89 -14.80
C LEU A 164 15.22 -9.47 -14.59
N GLY A 165 15.79 -9.16 -13.42
CA GLY A 165 16.49 -7.91 -13.17
C GLY A 165 17.68 -7.67 -14.11
N TRP A 166 18.17 -8.73 -14.77
CA TRP A 166 19.29 -8.72 -15.73
C TRP A 166 18.86 -8.75 -17.19
N THR A 167 17.56 -8.84 -17.50
CA THR A 167 17.06 -8.99 -18.89
C THR A 167 16.41 -7.74 -19.46
N GLU A 168 16.33 -6.66 -18.69
CA GLU A 168 16.01 -5.36 -19.28
C GLU A 168 17.21 -4.88 -20.11
N PRO A 169 17.02 -4.49 -21.39
CA PRO A 169 18.12 -4.07 -22.27
C PRO A 169 19.00 -2.98 -21.65
N VAL A 170 18.35 -2.04 -20.93
CA VAL A 170 19.02 -0.93 -20.25
C VAL A 170 19.96 -1.41 -19.13
N ASN A 171 19.57 -2.43 -18.36
CA ASN A 171 20.40 -2.98 -17.30
C ASN A 171 21.54 -3.85 -17.86
N GLN A 172 21.31 -4.55 -18.99
CA GLN A 172 22.35 -5.33 -19.66
C GLN A 172 23.47 -4.43 -20.19
N ASP A 173 23.10 -3.35 -20.89
CA ASP A 173 24.07 -2.41 -21.45
C ASP A 173 24.89 -1.71 -20.36
N GLU A 174 24.24 -1.30 -19.27
CA GLU A 174 24.91 -0.65 -18.14
C GLU A 174 25.93 -1.58 -17.47
N ILE A 175 25.59 -2.87 -17.34
CA ILE A 175 26.45 -3.86 -16.69
C ILE A 175 27.59 -4.28 -17.61
N MET A 176 27.34 -4.41 -18.93
CA MET A 176 28.41 -4.63 -19.91
C MET A 176 29.43 -3.49 -19.89
N ARG A 177 28.97 -2.23 -19.78
CA ARG A 177 29.87 -1.08 -19.59
C ARG A 177 30.67 -1.18 -18.29
N GLN A 178 30.05 -1.63 -17.19
CA GLN A 178 30.78 -1.83 -15.92
C GLN A 178 31.84 -2.92 -16.05
N ILE A 179 31.52 -4.03 -16.72
CA ILE A 179 32.47 -5.12 -17.00
C ILE A 179 33.64 -4.59 -17.86
N GLU A 180 33.34 -3.84 -18.93
CA GLU A 180 34.36 -3.22 -19.79
C GLU A 180 35.24 -2.22 -19.04
N ALA A 181 34.66 -1.41 -18.14
CA ALA A 181 35.39 -0.46 -17.31
C ALA A 181 36.31 -1.17 -16.29
N LEU A 182 35.84 -2.26 -15.68
CA LEU A 182 36.65 -3.09 -14.79
C LEU A 182 37.82 -3.75 -15.54
N MET A 183 37.57 -4.28 -16.74
CA MET A 183 38.64 -4.87 -17.56
C MET A 183 39.66 -3.82 -18.02
N SER A 184 39.20 -2.64 -18.46
CA SER A 184 40.05 -1.55 -18.94
C SER A 184 40.89 -0.90 -17.82
N SER A 185 40.43 -0.97 -16.57
CA SER A 185 41.15 -0.47 -15.39
C SER A 185 42.12 -1.50 -14.78
N GLY A 186 42.34 -2.65 -15.43
CA GLY A 186 43.22 -3.71 -14.95
C GLY A 186 42.61 -4.60 -13.85
N ARG A 187 41.35 -4.37 -13.47
CA ARG A 187 40.59 -5.17 -12.48
C ARG A 187 39.91 -6.36 -13.17
N VAL A 188 40.69 -7.11 -13.94
CA VAL A 188 40.19 -8.19 -14.82
C VAL A 188 39.45 -9.28 -14.03
N ALA A 189 39.94 -9.63 -12.83
CA ALA A 189 39.29 -10.65 -12.00
C ALA A 189 37.86 -10.26 -11.58
N GLU A 190 37.64 -9.00 -11.21
CA GLU A 190 36.33 -8.49 -10.79
C GLU A 190 35.36 -8.36 -11.97
N GLY A 191 35.89 -7.97 -13.15
CA GLY A 191 35.11 -7.96 -14.39
C GLY A 191 34.64 -9.36 -14.78
N LEU A 192 35.52 -10.36 -14.67
CA LEU A 192 35.18 -11.77 -14.93
C LEU A 192 34.20 -12.33 -13.90
N GLU A 193 34.34 -11.99 -12.61
CA GLU A 193 33.40 -12.39 -11.56
C GLU A 193 32.00 -11.82 -11.83
N LEU A 194 31.91 -10.55 -12.20
CA LEU A 194 30.63 -9.91 -12.54
C LEU A 194 30.00 -10.53 -13.79
N ALA A 195 30.79 -10.80 -14.84
CA ALA A 195 30.32 -11.47 -16.04
C ALA A 195 29.84 -12.91 -15.77
N GLN A 196 30.56 -13.66 -14.94
CA GLN A 196 30.19 -15.01 -14.54
C GLN A 196 28.90 -15.02 -13.72
N LYS A 197 28.78 -14.10 -12.76
CA LYS A 197 27.55 -13.91 -11.98
C LYS A 197 26.36 -13.58 -12.86
N MET A 198 26.51 -12.69 -13.84
CA MET A 198 25.47 -12.36 -14.81
C MET A 198 25.04 -13.60 -15.62
N LYS A 199 26.01 -14.39 -16.12
CA LYS A 199 25.75 -15.62 -16.87
C LYS A 199 25.01 -16.66 -16.02
N ASP A 200 25.46 -16.87 -14.77
CA ASP A 200 24.85 -17.85 -13.86
C ASP A 200 23.44 -17.45 -13.45
N ASP A 201 23.21 -16.16 -13.19
CA ASP A 201 21.89 -15.63 -12.87
C ASP A 201 20.93 -15.68 -14.07
N MET A 202 21.43 -15.47 -15.30
CA MET A 202 20.65 -15.67 -16.53
C MET A 202 20.29 -17.15 -16.74
N SER A 203 21.25 -18.06 -16.57
CA SER A 203 21.03 -19.50 -16.74
C SER A 203 20.03 -20.04 -15.72
N ARG A 204 20.21 -19.69 -14.43
CA ARG A 204 19.27 -20.01 -13.36
C ARG A 204 17.89 -19.40 -13.61
N GLY A 205 17.86 -18.19 -14.14
CA GLY A 205 16.64 -17.52 -14.58
C GLY A 205 15.89 -18.30 -15.66
N MET A 206 16.58 -18.87 -16.66
CA MET A 206 15.93 -19.67 -17.71
C MET A 206 15.37 -21.00 -17.21
N GLU A 207 16.07 -21.68 -16.29
CA GLU A 207 15.58 -22.93 -15.69
C GLU A 207 14.35 -22.70 -14.82
N ILE A 208 14.33 -21.63 -14.02
CA ILE A 208 13.17 -21.27 -13.21
C ILE A 208 11.99 -20.86 -14.12
N ARG A 209 12.23 -20.11 -15.20
CA ARG A 209 11.19 -19.61 -16.12
C ARG A 209 10.43 -20.68 -16.92
N SER A 210 10.77 -21.96 -16.79
CA SER A 210 10.18 -23.03 -17.62
C SER A 210 9.58 -24.18 -16.81
N ASN A 211 9.34 -23.99 -15.51
CA ASN A 211 8.82 -25.03 -14.64
C ASN A 211 7.74 -24.55 -13.64
N GLU A 212 7.09 -25.51 -13.00
CA GLU A 212 6.05 -25.27 -11.98
C GLU A 212 6.59 -24.51 -10.75
N GLU A 213 7.89 -24.56 -10.47
CA GLU A 213 8.50 -23.84 -9.34
C GLU A 213 8.46 -22.33 -9.53
N ALA A 214 8.55 -21.81 -10.77
CA ALA A 214 8.31 -20.39 -11.02
C ALA A 214 6.88 -19.97 -10.71
N VAL A 215 5.89 -20.82 -11.02
CA VAL A 215 4.48 -20.52 -10.72
C VAL A 215 4.29 -20.41 -9.21
N LYS A 216 4.77 -21.41 -8.44
CA LYS A 216 4.72 -21.39 -6.96
C LYS A 216 5.44 -20.16 -6.39
N MET A 217 6.56 -19.77 -7.00
CA MET A 217 7.29 -18.58 -6.60
C MET A 217 6.47 -17.29 -6.79
N TRP A 218 5.75 -17.14 -7.91
CA TRP A 218 4.89 -15.98 -8.14
C TRP A 218 3.64 -15.98 -7.27
N ILE A 219 3.05 -17.15 -6.98
CA ILE A 219 1.96 -17.27 -6.00
C ILE A 219 2.46 -16.82 -4.62
N LYS A 220 3.64 -17.29 -4.19
CA LYS A 220 4.26 -16.84 -2.93
C LYS A 220 4.54 -15.33 -2.89
N CYS A 221 4.83 -14.72 -4.04
CA CYS A 221 4.93 -13.27 -4.15
C CYS A 221 3.56 -12.60 -3.89
N LEU A 222 2.47 -13.15 -4.41
CA LEU A 222 1.11 -12.65 -4.17
C LEU A 222 0.70 -12.83 -2.71
N ASP A 223 1.05 -13.96 -2.08
CA ASP A 223 0.87 -14.20 -0.63
C ASP A 223 1.55 -13.11 0.19
N GLU A 224 2.84 -12.87 -0.07
CA GLU A 224 3.63 -11.88 0.68
C GLU A 224 3.09 -10.46 0.47
N ILE A 225 2.60 -10.13 -0.73
CA ILE A 225 1.91 -8.84 -1.00
C ILE A 225 0.60 -8.76 -0.22
N SER A 226 -0.20 -9.83 -0.21
CA SER A 226 -1.47 -9.93 0.52
C SER A 226 -1.29 -9.69 2.01
N GLU A 227 -0.24 -10.25 2.63
CA GLU A 227 0.08 -10.02 4.04
C GLU A 227 0.40 -8.55 4.36
N LYS A 228 0.88 -7.78 3.38
CA LYS A 228 1.21 -6.35 3.52
C LYS A 228 0.13 -5.42 2.98
N ALA A 229 -0.96 -5.95 2.45
CA ALA A 229 -2.04 -5.16 1.89
C ALA A 229 -2.90 -4.53 3.00
N TYR A 230 -3.19 -3.24 2.85
CA TYR A 230 -4.13 -2.50 3.69
C TYR A 230 -5.40 -2.22 2.90
N LYS A 231 -6.57 -2.41 3.52
CA LYS A 231 -7.87 -2.28 2.86
C LYS A 231 -8.38 -0.85 2.87
N THR A 232 -8.00 -0.09 3.89
CA THR A 232 -8.55 1.23 4.16
C THR A 232 -7.42 2.24 4.36
N MET A 233 -7.51 3.37 3.67
CA MET A 233 -6.66 4.55 3.88
C MET A 233 -7.44 5.61 4.66
N ILE A 234 -6.76 6.25 5.59
CA ILE A 234 -7.27 7.29 6.48
C ILE A 234 -6.38 8.51 6.31
N ILE A 235 -6.96 9.68 6.06
CA ILE A 235 -6.24 10.95 5.96
C ILE A 235 -6.80 11.90 7.00
N ILE A 236 -5.95 12.41 7.90
CA ILE A 236 -6.29 13.42 8.89
C ILE A 236 -5.90 14.80 8.33
N SER A 237 -6.88 15.59 7.91
CA SER A 237 -6.67 16.97 7.48
C SER A 237 -6.62 17.88 8.71
N MET A 238 -5.59 18.72 8.83
CA MET A 238 -5.40 19.67 9.95
C MET A 238 -5.34 21.11 9.46
#